data_AF-A0A536WF13-F1
#
_entry.id   AF-A0A536WF13-F1
#
_cell.length_a   1.000
_cell.length_b   1.000
_cell.length_c   1.000
_cell.angle_alpha   90.00
_cell.angle_beta   90.00
_cell.angle_gamma   90.00
#
_symmetry.space_group_name_H-M   'P 1'
#
loop_
_entity.id
_entity.type
_entity.pdbx_description
1 polymer ?
#
loop_
_entity_poly.entity_id
_entity_poly.type
_entity_poly.pdbx_seq_one_letter_code
_entity_poly.pdbx_strand_id
1 'polypeptide(L)'
;RDDSPARLVICFHGDAKRLDIGERNTLRLYKALTGEMLPYAMLMYVWASDAPVGTIASSVYTEKIQMIVVERGGGTGKWREFRRNVLEDYRHAFG
;
A
#
# COMPACT_ATOMS: atom_id res chain seq x y z
N ARG A 1 -11.44 6.64 5.32
CA ARG A 1 -11.05 6.73 6.75
C ARG A 1 -9.98 5.67 7.02
N ASP A 2 -8.83 6.01 7.63
CA ASP A 2 -7.65 5.12 7.79
C ASP A 2 -7.79 4.04 8.90
N ASP A 3 -8.98 3.97 9.49
CA ASP A 3 -9.28 3.06 10.60
C ASP A 3 -9.56 1.66 10.05
N SER A 4 -8.57 0.77 10.20
CA SER A 4 -8.64 -0.61 9.75
C SER A 4 -8.35 -1.57 10.90
N PRO A 5 -9.27 -2.50 11.23
CA PRO A 5 -9.08 -3.46 12.32
C PRO A 5 -7.96 -4.46 12.03
N ALA A 6 -7.62 -4.69 10.76
CA ALA A 6 -6.52 -5.55 10.35
C ALA A 6 -5.90 -5.03 9.05
N ARG A 7 -4.56 -5.00 9.01
CA ARG A 7 -3.79 -4.61 7.83
C ARG A 7 -2.63 -5.56 7.60
N LEU A 8 -2.39 -5.94 6.34
CA LEU A 8 -1.20 -6.67 5.91
C LEU A 8 -0.40 -5.77 4.97
N VAL A 9 0.86 -5.54 5.30
CA VAL A 9 1.74 -4.64 4.55
C VAL A 9 2.80 -5.47 3.82
N ILE A 10 2.94 -5.23 2.52
CA ILE A 10 4.02 -5.79 1.70
C ILE A 10 4.86 -4.63 1.18
N CYS A 11 6.12 -4.61 1.60
CA CYS A 11 7.11 -3.64 1.14
C CYS A 11 7.92 -4.25 0.00
N PHE A 12 7.96 -3.57 -1.13
CA PHE A 12 8.78 -3.97 -2.27
C PHE A 12 10.09 -3.21 -2.22
N HIS A 13 11.20 -3.97 -2.27
CA HIS A 13 12.51 -3.40 -2.56
C HIS A 13 12.69 -3.43 -4.07
N GLY A 14 12.99 -2.27 -4.64
CA GLY A 14 13.28 -2.10 -6.05
C GLY A 14 14.58 -1.33 -6.23
N ASP A 15 15.16 -1.44 -7.43
CA ASP A 15 16.30 -0.59 -7.78
C ASP A 15 15.80 0.84 -7.99
N ALA A 16 16.07 1.72 -7.02
CA ALA A 16 15.72 3.14 -7.11
C ALA A 16 16.32 3.82 -8.37
N LYS A 17 17.32 3.23 -9.03
CA LYS A 17 17.87 3.73 -10.31
C LYS A 17 16.92 3.52 -11.48
N ARG A 18 15.95 2.60 -11.37
CA ARG A 18 14.92 2.31 -12.38
C ARG A 18 13.69 3.21 -12.27
N LEU A 19 13.58 4.00 -11.20
CA LEU A 19 12.54 5.01 -11.02
C LEU A 19 12.84 6.23 -11.90
N ASP A 20 11.79 6.96 -12.29
CA ASP A 20 11.97 8.23 -12.99
C ASP A 20 12.69 9.26 -12.07
N ILE A 21 13.29 10.28 -12.68
CA ILE A 21 14.07 11.31 -11.97
C ILE A 21 13.22 12.01 -10.89
N GLY A 22 11.93 12.25 -11.16
CA GLY A 22 11.01 12.84 -10.20
C GLY A 22 10.84 11.98 -8.94
N GLU A 23 10.60 10.68 -9.12
CA GLU A 23 10.41 9.75 -8.01
C GLU A 23 11.69 9.53 -7.19
N ARG A 24 12.85 9.53 -7.84
CA ARG A 24 14.16 9.51 -7.16
C ARG A 24 14.35 10.72 -6.28
N ASN A 25 13.94 11.90 -6.73
CA ASN A 25 14.04 13.13 -5.95
C ASN A 25 13.08 13.11 -4.76
N THR A 26 11.86 12.61 -4.91
CA THR A 26 10.90 12.43 -3.80
C THR A 26 11.44 11.48 -2.74
N LEU A 27 12.02 10.33 -3.14
CA LEU A 27 12.65 9.40 -2.19
C LEU A 27 13.81 10.04 -1.43
N ARG A 28 14.65 10.81 -2.13
CA ARG A 28 15.78 11.54 -1.52
C ARG A 28 15.31 12.61 -0.55
N LEU A 29 14.30 13.39 -0.91
CA LEU A 29 13.74 14.44 -0.07
C LEU A 29 13.10 13.85 1.19
N TYR A 30 12.31 12.78 1.05
CA TYR A 30 11.73 12.09 2.20
C TYR A 30 12.82 11.56 3.15
N LYS A 31 13.85 10.91 2.61
CA LYS A 31 14.98 10.42 3.42
C LYS A 31 15.71 11.56 4.12
N ALA A 32 15.89 12.70 3.45
CA ALA A 32 16.54 13.88 4.05
C ALA A 32 15.71 14.49 5.19
N LEU A 33 14.37 14.46 5.09
CA LEU A 33 13.47 15.03 6.08
C LEU A 33 13.18 14.11 7.26
N THR A 34 13.04 12.80 7.01
CA THR A 34 12.59 11.82 8.01
C THR A 34 13.71 10.95 8.57
N GLY A 35 14.87 10.90 7.90
CA GLY A 35 15.95 9.96 8.20
C GLY A 35 15.70 8.53 7.72
N GLU A 36 14.45 8.18 7.36
CA GLU A 36 14.07 6.86 6.90
C GLU A 36 13.93 6.79 5.38
N MET A 37 14.29 5.65 4.80
CA MET A 37 14.13 5.44 3.37
C MET A 37 12.69 4.99 3.08
N LEU A 38 11.94 5.79 2.33
CA LEU A 38 10.65 5.34 1.79
C LEU A 38 10.87 4.06 0.97
N PRO A 39 10.05 3.01 1.18
CA PRO A 39 10.08 1.84 0.33
C PRO A 39 9.76 2.23 -1.12
N TYR A 40 10.31 1.47 -2.07
CA TYR A 40 10.14 1.73 -3.50
C TYR A 40 8.65 1.78 -3.88
N ALA A 41 7.91 0.80 -3.37
CA ALA A 41 6.46 0.69 -3.43
C ALA A 41 6.00 -0.11 -2.20
N MET A 42 4.82 0.23 -1.67
CA MET A 42 4.21 -0.47 -0.56
C MET A 42 2.76 -0.78 -0.90
N LEU A 43 2.39 -2.06 -0.82
CA LEU A 43 1.02 -2.51 -0.98
C LEU A 43 0.45 -2.89 0.38
N MET A 44 -0.68 -2.30 0.74
CA MET A 44 -1.38 -2.58 1.98
C MET A 44 -2.73 -3.22 1.69
N TYR A 45 -2.96 -4.41 2.23
CA TYR A 45 -4.30 -4.99 2.26
C TYR A 45 -5.01 -4.55 3.52
N VAL A 46 -6.16 -3.91 3.37
CA VAL A 46 -6.89 -3.29 4.49
C VAL A 46 -8.30 -3.83 4.59
N TRP A 47 -8.78 -3.97 5.82
CA TRP A 47 -10.20 -4.10 6.10
C TRP A 47 -10.81 -2.70 6.18
N ALA A 48 -11.67 -2.36 5.22
CA ALA A 48 -12.32 -1.06 5.20
C ALA A 48 -13.65 -1.10 5.96
N SER A 49 -14.04 0.03 6.52
CA SER A 49 -15.34 0.17 7.17
C SER A 49 -16.47 0.37 6.15
N ASP A 50 -16.19 1.12 5.08
CA ASP A 50 -17.17 1.70 4.17
C ASP A 50 -16.88 1.43 2.69
N ALA A 51 -15.61 1.26 2.31
CA ALA A 51 -15.22 1.04 0.92
C ALA A 51 -15.50 -0.41 0.42
N PRO A 52 -15.91 -0.60 -0.85
CA PRO A 52 -16.08 -1.92 -1.46
C PRO A 52 -14.78 -2.74 -1.50
N VAL A 53 -14.89 -4.06 -1.38
CA VAL A 53 -13.75 -4.97 -1.62
C VAL A 53 -13.23 -4.82 -3.05
N GLY A 54 -11.91 -4.80 -3.20
CA GLY A 54 -11.21 -4.57 -4.47
C GLY A 54 -10.92 -3.10 -4.77
N THR A 55 -11.44 -2.17 -3.97
CA THR A 55 -11.08 -0.74 -4.10
C THR A 55 -9.58 -0.55 -3.89
N ILE A 56 -8.94 0.15 -4.81
CA ILE A 56 -7.55 0.60 -4.68
C ILE A 56 -7.57 2.09 -4.36
N ALA A 57 -6.84 2.49 -3.33
CA ALA A 57 -6.69 3.89 -2.94
C ALA A 57 -5.26 4.19 -2.51
N SER A 58 -4.73 5.34 -2.95
CA SER A 58 -3.46 5.85 -2.45
C SER A 58 -3.58 6.29 -1.00
N SER A 59 -2.51 6.12 -0.22
CA SER A 59 -2.41 6.73 1.11
C SER A 59 -2.45 8.26 1.00
N VAL A 60 -3.08 8.92 1.98
CA VAL A 60 -3.13 10.39 2.06
C VAL A 60 -1.75 11.03 2.24
N TYR A 61 -0.75 10.24 2.67
CA TYR A 61 0.61 10.72 2.90
C TYR A 61 1.52 10.56 1.68
N THR A 62 1.28 9.55 0.82
CA THR A 62 2.13 9.28 -0.35
C THR A 62 1.46 8.31 -1.33
N GLU A 63 1.64 8.57 -2.62
CA GLU A 63 1.21 7.68 -3.72
C GLU A 63 2.03 6.39 -3.82
N LYS A 64 3.17 6.31 -3.13
CA LYS A 64 4.00 5.09 -3.05
C LYS A 64 3.37 4.00 -2.19
N ILE A 65 2.36 4.36 -1.40
CA ILE A 65 1.59 3.44 -0.58
C ILE A 65 0.22 3.29 -1.23
N GLN A 66 -0.06 2.10 -1.73
CA GLN A 66 -1.34 1.73 -2.33
C GLN A 66 -2.08 0.78 -1.40
N MET A 67 -3.36 1.05 -1.15
CA MET A 67 -4.22 0.29 -0.26
C MET A 67 -5.27 -0.46 -1.08
N ILE A 68 -5.34 -1.78 -0.91
CA ILE A 68 -6.37 -2.63 -1.50
C ILE A 68 -7.32 -3.09 -0.40
N VAL A 69 -8.60 -2.80 -0.57
CA VAL A 69 -9.64 -3.28 0.35
C VAL A 69 -9.86 -4.76 0.13
N VAL A 70 -9.56 -5.60 1.13
CA VAL A 70 -9.78 -7.06 1.05
C VAL A 70 -11.05 -7.52 1.73
N GLU A 71 -11.60 -6.69 2.61
CA GLU A 71 -12.84 -6.95 3.33
C GLU A 71 -13.53 -5.62 3.67
N ARG A 72 -14.86 -5.63 3.69
CA ARG A 72 -15.68 -4.48 4.07
C ARG A 72 -16.56 -4.83 5.26
N GLY A 73 -16.27 -4.23 6.42
CA GLY A 73 -17.16 -4.22 7.58
C GLY A 73 -17.53 -5.58 8.20
N GLY A 74 -17.83 -5.57 9.50
CA GLY A 74 -18.35 -6.74 10.22
C GLY A 74 -17.36 -7.90 10.38
N GLY A 75 -17.81 -8.98 11.04
CA GLY A 75 -17.03 -10.20 11.17
C GLY A 75 -15.76 -10.13 12.03
N THR A 76 -15.58 -9.05 12.79
CA THR A 76 -14.51 -8.92 13.78
C THR A 76 -14.63 -10.01 14.84
N GLY A 77 -13.49 -10.48 15.37
CA GLY A 77 -13.46 -11.56 16.35
C GLY A 77 -13.53 -12.99 15.77
N LYS A 78 -13.47 -13.15 14.44
CA LYS A 78 -13.33 -14.45 13.77
C LYS A 78 -12.14 -14.42 12.82
N TRP A 79 -11.38 -15.52 12.77
CA TRP A 79 -10.35 -15.71 11.75
C TRP A 79 -10.97 -15.76 10.36
N ARG A 80 -10.30 -15.14 9.40
CA ARG A 80 -10.66 -15.19 7.97
C ARG A 80 -9.41 -15.48 7.15
N GLU A 81 -9.62 -16.16 6.04
CA GLU A 81 -8.57 -16.49 5.09
C GLU A 81 -8.76 -15.68 3.81
N PHE A 82 -7.66 -15.15 3.27
CA PHE A 82 -7.64 -14.39 2.03
C PHE A 82 -6.55 -14.93 1.11
N ARG A 83 -6.88 -15.09 -0.17
CA ARG A 83 -5.92 -15.43 -1.22
C ARG A 83 -5.83 -14.28 -2.21
N ARG A 84 -4.61 -13.84 -2.52
CA ARG A 84 -4.32 -12.74 -3.44
C ARG A 84 -3.13 -13.05 -4.33
N ASN A 85 -3.13 -12.49 -5.53
CA ASN A 85 -1.99 -12.53 -6.44
C ASN A 85 -1.25 -11.20 -6.34
N VAL A 86 -0.22 -11.20 -5.50
CA VAL A 86 0.57 -9.99 -5.19
C VAL A 86 1.18 -9.37 -6.46
N LEU A 87 1.54 -10.17 -7.47
CA LEU A 87 2.12 -9.66 -8.71
C LEU A 87 1.09 -8.90 -9.56
N GLU A 88 -0.14 -9.43 -9.67
CA GLU A 88 -1.22 -8.76 -10.41
C GLU A 88 -1.71 -7.52 -9.67
N ASP A 89 -1.82 -7.60 -8.35
CA ASP A 89 -2.20 -6.48 -7.49
C ASP A 89 -1.16 -5.35 -7.57
N TYR A 90 0.14 -5.70 -7.59
CA TYR A 90 1.20 -4.73 -7.80
C TYR A 90 1.07 -4.01 -9.15
N ARG A 91 0.82 -4.77 -10.24
CA ARG A 91 0.66 -4.19 -11.58
C ARG A 91 -0.57 -3.28 -11.68
N HIS A 92 -1.68 -3.65 -11.03
CA HIS A 92 -2.88 -2.79 -11.01
C HIS A 92 -2.68 -1.52 -10.17
N ALA A 93 -1.90 -1.61 -9.09
CA ALA A 93 -1.72 -0.50 -8.16
C ALA A 93 -0.63 0.51 -8.60
N PHE A 94 0.38 0.06 -9.35
CA PHE A 94 1.56 0.87 -9.70
C PHE A 94 1.90 0.90 -11.20
N GLY A 95 1.17 0.15 -12.03
CA GLY A 95 1.42 0.03 -13.47
C GLY A 95 0.77 1.13 -14.31
#